data_AF-A0A3D8MSB3-F1
#
_entry.id   AF-A0A3D8MSB3-F1
#
_cell.length_a   1.000
_cell.length_b   1.000
_cell.length_c   1.000
_cell.angle_alpha   90.00
_cell.angle_beta   90.00
_cell.angle_gamma   90.00
#
_symmetry.space_group_name_H-M   'P 1'
#
loop_
_entity.id
_entity.type
_entity.pdbx_description
1 polymer ?
#
loop_
_entity_poly.entity_id
_entity_poly.type
_entity_poly.pdbx_seq_one_letter_code
_entity_poly.pdbx_strand_id
1 'polypeptide(L)'
;MSSPNARRPLAERMRPSTLEHFVGQRHLLAEGKLLASALSRGRLPSLILWGPPGCGKTTLAKILSDEVGAQLAPLSAVSGGVKDIRQAVEQAGDLRRMLGQTTVLFVDEIHRFNKAQQDALLPHVEQGTVTLIGATTENPSFEVNAALLSRCRTLVLEALDEAALERILRQALTDRTRGLGLPDDALSDDALGALLNVAEGDARSALNTLELAATFAAARGSTTIEHPDVEEAAQQRVIRYDKAGDAHYNTVSAFIKSMRGSDPDAAVYYMVRMLEGGEDPLFVLRRMVIFASEDIGNADPGALRVALDAAEAFRFMGMPEGVLPMTQAVIYLACAPKSNSALTTYAAARKALQHSGNLPLPKHLLNAPTKLMANLGHGRGYKYPHNFSGNYVAGESYLPEDLQGQRFYQPGDNEVIPRPPGLDPDAEARRKAAQPEGPSPNPYHKNAT
;
A
#
# COMPACT_ATOMS: atom_id res chain seq x y z
N MET A 1 19.19 -11.58 -41.72
CA MET A 1 19.95 -11.33 -40.46
C MET A 1 19.24 -10.21 -39.72
N SER A 2 18.50 -10.49 -38.64
CA SER A 2 17.74 -9.45 -37.93
C SER A 2 18.71 -8.52 -37.19
N SER A 3 18.56 -7.21 -37.37
CA SER A 3 19.30 -6.18 -36.62
C SER A 3 19.26 -6.45 -35.11
N PRO A 4 20.35 -6.20 -34.35
CA PRO A 4 20.38 -6.39 -32.89
C PRO A 4 19.30 -5.60 -32.13
N ASN A 5 18.68 -4.58 -32.76
CA ASN A 5 17.54 -3.85 -32.20
C ASN A 5 16.22 -4.64 -32.19
N ALA A 6 16.04 -5.67 -33.04
CA ALA A 6 14.77 -6.39 -33.18
C ALA A 6 14.41 -7.29 -31.97
N ARG A 7 15.32 -7.47 -31.01
CA ARG A 7 15.09 -8.30 -29.80
C ARG A 7 14.60 -7.50 -28.59
N ARG A 8 14.56 -6.16 -28.66
CA ARG A 8 14.09 -5.31 -27.55
C ARG A 8 12.58 -5.08 -27.66
N PRO A 9 11.84 -5.04 -26.53
CA PRO A 9 10.42 -4.72 -26.56
C PRO A 9 10.12 -3.39 -27.25
N LEU A 10 8.98 -3.28 -27.92
CA LEU A 10 8.56 -2.08 -28.65
C LEU A 10 8.57 -0.85 -27.75
N ALA A 11 8.13 -0.98 -26.50
CA ALA A 11 8.14 0.11 -25.52
C ALA A 11 9.55 0.66 -25.23
N GLU A 12 10.60 -0.16 -25.34
CA GLU A 12 12.00 0.31 -25.20
C GLU A 12 12.50 0.96 -26.49
N ARG A 13 12.18 0.35 -27.65
CA ARG A 13 12.59 0.85 -28.97
C ARG A 13 12.00 2.22 -29.28
N MET A 14 10.74 2.44 -28.89
CA MET A 14 9.99 3.67 -29.16
C MET A 14 10.24 4.81 -28.18
N ARG A 15 11.15 4.65 -27.20
CA ARG A 15 11.48 5.75 -26.28
C ARG A 15 11.98 6.97 -27.06
N PRO A 16 11.38 8.16 -26.88
CA PRO A 16 11.87 9.38 -27.50
C PRO A 16 13.24 9.77 -26.93
N SER A 17 14.05 10.40 -27.78
CA SER A 17 15.40 10.88 -27.43
C SER A 17 15.46 12.38 -27.18
N THR A 18 14.43 13.14 -27.54
CA THR A 18 14.36 14.60 -27.40
C THR A 18 13.00 15.01 -26.85
N LEU A 19 12.92 16.21 -26.27
CA LEU A 19 11.66 16.76 -25.77
C LEU A 19 10.62 16.99 -26.89
N GLU A 20 11.07 17.28 -28.11
CA GLU A 20 10.19 17.45 -29.27
C GLU A 20 9.36 16.20 -29.57
N HIS A 21 9.96 15.03 -29.41
CA HIS A 21 9.29 13.74 -29.60
C HIS A 21 8.63 13.20 -28.34
N PHE A 22 8.75 13.90 -27.20
CA PHE A 22 8.08 13.50 -25.96
C PHE A 22 6.59 13.87 -26.02
N VAL A 23 5.73 12.91 -25.67
CA VAL A 23 4.28 13.04 -25.80
C VAL A 23 3.65 13.20 -24.42
N GLY A 24 2.83 14.23 -24.25
CA GLY A 24 2.13 14.53 -22.99
C GLY A 24 2.87 15.54 -22.11
N GLN A 25 2.40 15.70 -20.87
CA GLN A 25 3.01 16.56 -19.83
C GLN A 25 3.22 18.03 -20.22
N ARG A 26 2.34 18.58 -21.08
CA ARG A 26 2.44 19.97 -21.56
C ARG A 26 2.41 20.99 -20.42
N HIS A 27 1.70 20.71 -19.33
CA HIS A 27 1.65 21.56 -18.14
C HIS A 27 3.02 21.75 -17.47
N LEU A 28 3.95 20.80 -17.64
CA LEU A 28 5.32 20.87 -17.12
C LEU A 28 6.32 21.41 -18.15
N LEU A 29 6.11 21.09 -19.44
CA LEU A 29 7.08 21.31 -20.52
C LEU A 29 6.83 22.54 -21.39
N ALA A 30 5.64 23.16 -21.32
CA ALA A 30 5.33 24.34 -22.12
C ALA A 30 6.28 25.53 -21.82
N GLU A 31 6.40 26.44 -22.79
CA GLU A 31 7.20 27.65 -22.63
C GLU A 31 6.79 28.44 -21.37
N GLY A 32 7.79 28.95 -20.64
CA GLY A 32 7.59 29.65 -19.37
C GLY A 32 7.32 28.75 -18.16
N LYS A 33 7.24 27.42 -18.31
CA LYS A 33 7.14 26.47 -17.19
C LYS A 33 8.50 26.17 -16.55
N LEU A 34 8.47 25.58 -15.36
CA LEU A 34 9.66 25.32 -14.54
C LEU A 34 10.74 24.53 -15.29
N LEU A 35 10.37 23.43 -15.95
CA LEU A 35 11.34 22.61 -16.69
C LEU A 35 11.91 23.35 -17.89
N ALA A 36 11.06 24.01 -18.69
CA ALA A 36 11.51 24.81 -19.83
C ALA A 36 12.51 25.91 -19.42
N SER A 37 12.25 26.59 -18.29
CA SER A 37 13.16 27.61 -17.75
C SER A 37 14.45 27.03 -17.16
N ALA A 38 14.44 25.81 -16.63
CA ALA A 38 15.64 25.16 -16.09
C ALA A 38 16.58 24.73 -17.23
N LEU A 39 16.00 24.15 -18.27
CA LEU A 39 16.71 23.70 -19.47
C LEU A 39 17.35 24.84 -20.24
N SER A 40 16.65 25.98 -20.41
CA SER A 40 17.23 27.16 -21.08
C SER A 40 18.45 27.75 -20.37
N ARG A 41 18.64 27.43 -19.08
CA ARG A 41 19.79 27.84 -18.28
C ARG A 41 20.88 26.77 -18.18
N GLY A 42 20.70 25.62 -18.85
CA GLY A 42 21.63 24.49 -18.81
C GLY A 42 21.83 23.89 -17.42
N ARG A 43 20.85 24.04 -16.50
CA ARG A 43 20.96 23.59 -15.12
C ARG A 43 19.68 22.91 -14.66
N LEU A 44 19.79 21.64 -14.30
CA LEU A 44 18.68 20.86 -13.78
C LEU A 44 18.72 20.83 -12.24
N PRO A 45 17.65 21.24 -11.53
CA PRO A 45 17.54 20.99 -10.09
C PRO A 45 17.31 19.50 -9.83
N SER A 46 17.53 19.05 -8.59
CA SER A 46 17.11 17.69 -8.20
C SER A 46 15.58 17.58 -8.24
N LEU A 47 15.07 16.47 -8.78
CA LEU A 47 13.65 16.26 -9.06
C LEU A 47 13.12 14.99 -8.39
N ILE A 48 11.84 15.03 -8.01
CA ILE A 48 11.03 13.84 -7.76
C ILE A 48 9.91 13.82 -8.80
N LEU A 49 9.94 12.86 -9.72
CA LEU A 49 8.91 12.62 -10.72
C LEU A 49 7.87 11.68 -10.13
N TRP A 50 6.68 12.20 -9.85
CA TRP A 50 5.57 11.45 -9.30
C TRP A 50 4.45 11.35 -10.32
N GLY A 51 3.99 10.14 -10.63
CA GLY A 51 2.85 9.94 -11.52
C GLY A 51 2.60 8.46 -11.80
N PRO A 52 1.50 8.13 -12.49
CA PRO A 52 1.11 6.75 -12.77
C PRO A 52 2.17 5.99 -13.62
N PRO A 53 2.10 4.65 -13.70
CA PRO A 53 2.94 3.90 -14.64
C PRO A 53 2.71 4.40 -16.08
N GLY A 54 3.74 4.28 -16.92
CA GLY A 54 3.62 4.63 -18.35
C GLY A 54 3.60 6.12 -18.72
N CYS A 55 3.48 7.04 -17.76
CA CYS A 55 3.42 8.49 -18.06
C CYS A 55 4.76 9.12 -18.54
N GLY A 56 5.84 8.34 -18.59
CA GLY A 56 7.12 8.76 -19.15
C GLY A 56 8.21 9.19 -18.17
N LYS A 57 8.10 8.91 -16.86
CA LYS A 57 9.10 9.28 -15.82
C LYS A 57 10.55 8.93 -16.21
N THR A 58 10.82 7.65 -16.49
CA THR A 58 12.17 7.16 -16.87
C THR A 58 12.68 7.82 -18.15
N THR A 59 11.80 7.95 -19.15
CA THR A 59 12.12 8.58 -20.44
C THR A 59 12.45 10.06 -20.25
N LEU A 60 11.66 10.78 -19.46
CA LEU A 60 11.85 12.19 -19.17
C LEU A 60 13.17 12.42 -18.42
N ALA A 61 13.49 11.59 -17.42
CA ALA A 61 14.77 11.68 -16.72
C ALA A 61 15.98 11.57 -17.66
N LYS A 62 15.92 10.64 -18.62
CA LYS A 62 16.95 10.48 -19.64
C LYS A 62 17.05 11.71 -20.55
N ILE A 63 15.94 12.15 -21.12
CA ILE A 63 15.92 13.33 -22.00
C ILE A 63 16.45 14.57 -21.26
N LEU A 64 15.99 14.82 -20.04
CA LEU A 64 16.47 15.96 -19.25
C LEU A 64 17.97 15.92 -18.97
N SER A 65 18.54 14.72 -18.81
CA SER A 65 19.99 14.55 -18.60
C SER A 65 20.76 14.85 -19.88
N ASP A 66 20.28 14.35 -21.01
CA ASP A 66 20.88 14.58 -22.33
C ASP A 66 20.84 16.08 -22.71
N GLU A 67 19.72 16.76 -22.46
CA GLU A 67 19.53 18.20 -22.75
C GLU A 67 20.49 19.12 -21.96
N VAL A 68 20.86 18.74 -20.73
CA VAL A 68 21.85 19.49 -19.92
C VAL A 68 23.28 18.95 -20.06
N GLY A 69 23.51 17.99 -20.96
CA GLY A 69 24.83 17.39 -21.19
C GLY A 69 25.38 16.60 -19.99
N ALA A 70 24.50 16.09 -19.11
CA ALA A 70 24.90 15.31 -17.94
C ALA A 70 24.89 13.81 -18.22
N GLN A 71 25.83 13.09 -17.61
CA GLN A 71 25.81 11.63 -17.65
C GLN A 71 24.67 11.09 -16.78
N LEU A 72 23.79 10.28 -17.37
CA LEU A 72 22.77 9.55 -16.63
C LEU A 72 23.37 8.30 -15.96
N ALA A 73 23.29 8.22 -14.64
CA ALA A 73 23.68 7.06 -13.85
C ALA A 73 22.43 6.42 -13.22
N PRO A 74 21.90 5.32 -13.79
CA PRO A 74 20.74 4.64 -13.22
C PRO A 74 21.13 3.82 -11.98
N LEU A 75 20.28 3.84 -10.96
CA LEU A 75 20.43 3.10 -9.72
C LEU A 75 19.16 2.30 -9.44
N SER A 76 19.32 1.00 -9.12
CA SER A 76 18.21 0.10 -8.82
C SER A 76 17.77 0.27 -7.37
N ALA A 77 16.49 0.61 -7.15
CA ALA A 77 15.92 0.69 -5.81
C ALA A 77 15.58 -0.67 -5.19
N VAL A 78 15.53 -1.73 -5.99
CA VAL A 78 15.08 -3.07 -5.56
C VAL A 78 16.25 -3.96 -5.11
N SER A 79 17.41 -3.79 -5.73
CA SER A 79 18.56 -4.68 -5.51
C SER A 79 19.79 -3.98 -4.92
N GLY A 80 19.78 -2.64 -4.86
CA GLY A 80 20.94 -1.85 -4.44
C GLY A 80 20.95 -1.56 -2.93
N GLY A 81 22.09 -1.76 -2.28
CA GLY A 81 22.34 -1.31 -0.90
C GLY A 81 22.95 0.10 -0.83
N VAL A 82 23.25 0.56 0.39
CA VAL A 82 23.96 1.85 0.62
C VAL A 82 25.34 1.88 -0.05
N LYS A 83 25.97 0.71 -0.22
CA LYS A 83 27.26 0.58 -0.92
C LYS A 83 27.16 0.99 -2.39
N ASP A 84 26.11 0.58 -3.08
CA ASP A 84 25.92 0.88 -4.50
C ASP A 84 25.66 2.37 -4.74
N ILE A 85 24.92 3.01 -3.82
CA ILE A 85 24.75 4.48 -3.79
C ILE A 85 26.12 5.17 -3.70
N ARG A 86 26.96 4.77 -2.74
CA ARG A 86 28.28 5.37 -2.53
C ARG A 86 29.18 5.19 -3.75
N GLN A 87 29.17 4.01 -4.36
CA GLN A 87 29.95 3.72 -5.55
C GLN A 87 29.50 4.58 -6.74
N ALA A 88 28.19 4.72 -6.97
CA ALA A 88 27.67 5.56 -8.05
C ALA A 88 28.04 7.04 -7.85
N VAL A 89 27.99 7.53 -6.60
CA VAL A 89 28.40 8.89 -6.25
C VAL A 89 29.91 9.10 -6.40
N GLU A 90 30.72 8.13 -5.99
CA GLU A 90 32.19 8.20 -6.15
C GLU A 90 32.57 8.32 -7.63
N GLN A 91 31.97 7.48 -8.47
CA GLN A 91 32.14 7.54 -9.93
C GLN A 91 31.70 8.90 -10.50
N ALA A 92 30.58 9.45 -10.05
CA ALA A 92 30.14 10.79 -10.44
C ALA A 92 31.14 11.87 -10.04
N GLY A 93 31.71 11.78 -8.83
CA GLY A 93 32.76 12.67 -8.37
C GLY A 93 34.04 12.60 -9.20
N ASP A 94 34.43 11.39 -9.62
CA ASP A 94 35.60 11.17 -10.48
C ASP A 94 35.39 11.77 -11.87
N LEU A 95 34.24 11.52 -12.50
CA LEU A 95 33.86 12.08 -13.80
C LEU A 95 33.87 13.61 -13.77
N ARG A 96 33.33 14.20 -12.71
CA ARG A 96 33.34 15.66 -12.52
C ARG A 96 34.76 16.21 -12.38
N ARG A 97 35.63 15.54 -11.62
CA ARG A 97 37.02 16.00 -11.42
C ARG A 97 37.88 15.84 -12.67
N MET A 98 37.72 14.74 -13.40
CA MET A 98 38.56 14.40 -14.54
C MET A 98 38.11 15.06 -15.83
N LEU A 99 36.79 15.13 -16.07
CA LEU A 99 36.20 15.53 -17.34
C LEU A 99 35.33 16.79 -17.24
N GLY A 100 35.12 17.34 -16.04
CA GLY A 100 34.17 18.42 -15.81
C GLY A 100 32.70 18.01 -16.03
N GLN A 101 32.44 16.72 -16.21
CA GLN A 101 31.13 16.19 -16.58
C GLN A 101 30.22 16.08 -15.36
N THR A 102 29.02 16.66 -15.44
CA THR A 102 28.00 16.53 -14.38
C THR A 102 27.27 15.20 -14.50
N THR A 103 26.75 14.69 -13.38
CA THR A 103 26.02 13.41 -13.34
C THR A 103 24.61 13.60 -12.80
N VAL A 104 23.64 13.04 -13.51
CA VAL A 104 22.27 12.84 -13.03
C VAL A 104 22.16 11.42 -12.48
N LEU A 105 21.97 11.30 -11.17
CA LEU A 105 21.70 10.02 -10.52
C LEU A 105 20.20 9.74 -10.61
N PHE A 106 19.81 8.74 -11.38
CA PHE A 106 18.40 8.38 -11.56
C PHE A 106 18.04 7.16 -10.70
N VAL A 107 17.03 7.32 -9.85
CA VAL A 107 16.53 6.26 -8.97
C VAL A 107 15.08 5.98 -9.35
N ASP A 108 14.84 4.84 -10.02
CA ASP A 108 13.48 4.38 -10.32
C ASP A 108 12.88 3.71 -9.09
N GLU A 109 11.58 3.90 -8.87
CA GLU A 109 10.87 3.46 -7.66
C GLU A 109 11.57 3.85 -6.34
N ILE A 110 11.90 5.14 -6.22
CA ILE A 110 12.63 5.68 -5.05
C ILE A 110 11.93 5.42 -3.71
N HIS A 111 10.61 5.19 -3.71
CA HIS A 111 9.84 4.79 -2.53
C HIS A 111 10.29 3.44 -1.94
N ARG A 112 11.00 2.59 -2.71
CA ARG A 112 11.54 1.32 -2.22
C ARG A 112 12.81 1.48 -1.38
N PHE A 113 13.44 2.66 -1.41
CA PHE A 113 14.57 2.94 -0.53
C PHE A 113 14.14 3.13 0.91
N ASN A 114 14.80 2.39 1.81
CA ASN A 114 14.68 2.62 3.23
C ASN A 114 15.31 3.97 3.63
N LYS A 115 15.00 4.43 4.84
CA LYS A 115 15.49 5.71 5.36
C LYS A 115 17.01 5.87 5.28
N ALA A 116 17.78 4.83 5.58
CA ALA A 116 19.24 4.90 5.56
C ALA A 116 19.81 5.08 4.14
N GLN A 117 19.17 4.47 3.12
CA GLN A 117 19.53 4.66 1.71
C GLN A 117 19.21 6.09 1.25
N GLN A 118 18.06 6.63 1.64
CA GLN A 118 17.69 8.02 1.32
C GLN A 118 18.61 9.04 2.02
N ASP A 119 18.93 8.82 3.30
CA ASP A 119 19.83 9.67 4.07
C ASP A 119 21.26 9.67 3.47
N ALA A 120 21.69 8.54 2.89
CA ALA A 120 22.99 8.44 2.22
C ALA A 120 23.11 9.32 0.96
N LEU A 121 22.00 9.73 0.35
CA LEU A 121 22.00 10.62 -0.82
C LEU A 121 22.14 12.11 -0.44
N LEU A 122 21.73 12.50 0.77
CA LEU A 122 21.58 13.91 1.17
C LEU A 122 22.86 14.74 0.99
N PRO A 123 24.04 14.32 1.49
CA PRO A 123 25.25 15.14 1.38
C PRO A 123 25.63 15.42 -0.06
N HIS A 124 25.37 14.47 -0.95
CA HIS A 124 25.78 14.51 -2.35
C HIS A 124 24.84 15.37 -3.21
N VAL A 125 23.56 15.40 -2.84
CA VAL A 125 22.58 16.34 -3.42
C VAL A 125 22.86 17.76 -2.95
N GLU A 126 23.18 17.97 -1.66
CA GLU A 126 23.48 19.31 -1.11
C GLU A 126 24.74 19.93 -1.70
N GLN A 127 25.80 19.13 -1.84
CA GLN A 127 27.08 19.58 -2.40
C GLN A 127 27.05 19.72 -3.93
N GLY A 128 25.95 19.28 -4.56
CA GLY A 128 25.81 19.23 -6.02
C GLY A 128 26.79 18.26 -6.68
N THR A 129 27.25 17.24 -5.96
CA THR A 129 28.06 16.15 -6.52
C THR A 129 27.27 15.38 -7.58
N VAL A 130 25.98 15.18 -7.31
CA VAL A 130 25.01 14.61 -8.26
C VAL A 130 23.74 15.46 -8.28
N THR A 131 23.09 15.54 -9.44
CA THR A 131 21.68 15.94 -9.54
C THR A 131 20.82 14.70 -9.40
N LEU A 132 19.95 14.64 -8.40
CA LEU A 132 19.09 13.48 -8.19
C LEU A 132 17.81 13.61 -9.03
N ILE A 133 17.42 12.55 -9.74
CA ILE A 133 16.05 12.38 -10.25
C ILE A 133 15.49 11.09 -9.67
N GLY A 134 14.58 11.20 -8.71
CA GLY A 134 13.81 10.07 -8.20
C GLY A 134 12.50 9.92 -8.96
N ALA A 135 12.10 8.71 -9.33
CA ALA A 135 10.79 8.41 -9.90
C ALA A 135 9.98 7.54 -8.95
N THR A 136 8.67 7.80 -8.84
CA THR A 136 7.75 7.00 -8.02
C THR A 136 6.33 7.04 -8.56
N THR A 137 5.60 5.95 -8.38
CA THR A 137 4.13 5.89 -8.52
C THR A 137 3.41 6.28 -7.24
N GLU A 138 4.00 5.92 -6.09
CA GLU A 138 3.50 6.23 -4.75
C GLU A 138 3.62 7.72 -4.42
N ASN A 139 2.72 8.23 -3.57
CA ASN A 139 2.77 9.63 -3.13
C ASN A 139 4.07 9.92 -2.35
N PRO A 140 4.92 10.84 -2.84
CA PRO A 140 6.24 11.05 -2.28
C PRO A 140 6.22 11.59 -0.85
N SER A 141 5.13 12.22 -0.37
CA SER A 141 5.08 12.75 1.01
C SER A 141 5.07 11.67 2.10
N PHE A 142 4.71 10.43 1.75
CA PHE A 142 4.69 9.31 2.70
C PHE A 142 5.97 8.47 2.64
N GLU A 143 6.49 8.23 1.44
CA GLU A 143 7.56 7.26 1.21
C GLU A 143 8.96 7.89 1.07
N VAL A 144 9.04 9.19 0.74
CA VAL A 144 10.31 9.92 0.65
C VAL A 144 10.50 10.78 1.88
N ASN A 145 11.68 10.71 2.49
CA ASN A 145 11.98 11.45 3.70
C ASN A 145 11.90 12.98 3.45
N ALA A 146 11.49 13.72 4.48
CA ALA A 146 11.29 15.17 4.37
C ALA A 146 12.59 15.92 4.02
N ALA A 147 13.75 15.39 4.43
CA ALA A 147 15.05 15.99 4.16
C ALA A 147 15.37 16.00 2.65
N LEU A 148 15.10 14.90 1.95
CA LEU A 148 15.35 14.78 0.51
C LEU A 148 14.30 15.58 -0.27
N LEU A 149 13.03 15.51 0.14
CA LEU A 149 11.96 16.32 -0.45
C LEU A 149 12.25 17.83 -0.38
N SER A 150 12.78 18.32 0.74
CA SER A 150 13.12 19.75 0.87
C SER A 150 14.23 20.23 -0.08
N ARG A 151 15.01 19.31 -0.65
CA ARG A 151 16.12 19.57 -1.59
C ARG A 151 15.78 19.24 -3.04
N CYS A 152 14.61 18.66 -3.28
CA CYS A 152 14.13 18.29 -4.60
C CYS A 152 12.87 19.08 -4.97
N ARG A 153 12.63 19.24 -6.27
CA ARG A 153 11.33 19.72 -6.77
C ARG A 153 10.48 18.53 -7.16
N THR A 154 9.30 18.41 -6.55
CA THR A 154 8.32 17.39 -6.94
C THR A 154 7.55 17.85 -8.17
N LEU A 155 7.57 17.03 -9.22
CA LEU A 155 6.82 17.25 -10.46
C LEU A 155 5.78 16.14 -10.60
N VAL A 156 4.52 16.55 -10.77
CA VAL A 156 3.40 15.63 -10.95
C VAL A 156 3.19 15.38 -12.44
N LEU A 157 3.43 14.14 -12.87
CA LEU A 157 3.11 13.66 -14.20
C LEU A 157 1.70 13.07 -14.19
N GLU A 158 0.93 13.43 -15.20
CA GLU A 158 -0.45 12.97 -15.35
C GLU A 158 -0.50 11.72 -16.24
N ALA A 159 -1.59 10.94 -16.13
CA ALA A 159 -1.89 9.90 -17.12
C ALA A 159 -2.02 10.53 -18.52
N LEU A 160 -1.66 9.80 -19.56
CA LEU A 160 -1.78 10.31 -20.93
C LEU A 160 -3.25 10.30 -21.37
N ASP A 161 -3.68 11.37 -22.04
CA ASP A 161 -4.98 11.40 -22.68
C ASP A 161 -5.02 10.49 -23.92
N GLU A 162 -6.23 10.18 -24.40
CA GLU A 162 -6.44 9.29 -25.55
C GLU A 162 -5.73 9.79 -26.80
N ALA A 163 -5.74 11.10 -27.06
CA ALA A 163 -5.07 11.70 -28.21
C ALA A 163 -3.54 11.54 -28.15
N ALA A 164 -2.95 11.65 -26.96
CA ALA A 164 -1.53 11.42 -26.73
C ALA A 164 -1.17 9.94 -26.94
N LEU A 165 -1.97 9.02 -26.41
CA LEU A 165 -1.78 7.58 -26.60
C LEU A 165 -1.93 7.15 -28.05
N GLU A 166 -2.96 7.63 -28.75
CA GLU A 166 -3.17 7.35 -30.17
C GLU A 166 -1.95 7.80 -30.98
N ARG A 167 -1.43 8.99 -30.73
CA ARG A 167 -0.23 9.49 -31.42
C ARG A 167 0.98 8.57 -31.19
N ILE A 168 1.18 8.08 -29.96
CA ILE A 168 2.26 7.14 -29.63
C ILE A 168 2.07 5.80 -30.37
N LEU A 169 0.84 5.27 -30.37
CA LEU A 169 0.51 4.00 -31.03
C LEU A 169 0.71 4.08 -32.55
N ARG A 170 0.20 5.13 -33.20
CA ARG A 170 0.38 5.34 -34.65
C ARG A 170 1.85 5.54 -35.02
N GLN A 171 2.60 6.28 -34.20
CA GLN A 171 4.04 6.43 -34.40
C GLN A 171 4.76 5.07 -34.29
N ALA A 172 4.39 4.24 -33.32
CA ALA A 172 4.98 2.91 -33.14
C ALA A 172 4.58 1.92 -34.23
N LEU A 173 3.37 2.04 -34.77
CA LEU A 173 2.88 1.24 -35.88
C LEU A 173 3.72 1.52 -37.15
N THR A 174 3.93 2.80 -37.47
CA THR A 174 4.46 3.24 -38.77
C THR A 174 5.98 3.42 -38.83
N ASP A 175 6.66 3.62 -37.69
CA ASP A 175 8.13 3.82 -37.66
C ASP A 175 8.86 2.55 -38.14
N ARG A 176 9.48 2.63 -39.33
CA ARG A 176 10.21 1.50 -39.96
C ARG A 176 11.53 1.15 -39.29
N THR A 177 12.05 2.02 -38.44
CA THR A 177 13.38 1.88 -37.84
C THR A 177 13.31 1.33 -36.40
N ARG A 178 12.36 1.83 -35.62
CA ARG A 178 12.18 1.49 -34.20
C ARG A 178 10.86 0.79 -33.94
N GLY A 179 9.84 1.07 -34.75
CA GLY A 179 8.48 0.56 -34.61
C GLY A 179 8.23 -0.80 -35.27
N LEU A 180 6.99 -1.02 -35.69
CA LEU A 180 6.56 -2.21 -36.41
C LEU A 180 6.73 -2.08 -37.94
N GLY A 181 6.83 -0.85 -38.45
CA GLY A 181 6.98 -0.57 -39.88
C GLY A 181 5.77 -0.99 -40.72
N LEU A 182 4.60 -1.09 -40.10
CA LEU A 182 3.32 -1.40 -40.74
C LEU A 182 2.72 -0.12 -41.33
N PRO A 183 1.83 -0.21 -42.34
CA PRO A 183 1.13 0.95 -42.85
C PRO A 183 0.13 1.49 -41.80
N ASP A 184 -0.28 2.75 -41.92
CA ASP A 184 -1.13 3.41 -40.91
C ASP A 184 -2.55 2.81 -40.84
N ASP A 185 -3.00 2.17 -41.91
CA ASP A 185 -4.27 1.43 -42.01
C ASP A 185 -4.17 -0.03 -41.52
N ALA A 186 -3.00 -0.46 -41.04
CA ALA A 186 -2.82 -1.78 -40.44
C ALA A 186 -3.46 -1.93 -39.06
N LEU A 187 -3.98 -0.86 -38.47
CA LEU A 187 -4.70 -0.89 -37.20
C LEU A 187 -6.13 -0.44 -37.45
N SER A 188 -7.11 -1.35 -37.27
CA SER A 188 -8.52 -0.97 -37.42
C SER A 188 -8.95 0.00 -36.32
N ASP A 189 -9.95 0.84 -36.59
CA ASP A 189 -10.46 1.81 -35.62
C ASP A 189 -10.97 1.13 -34.34
N ASP A 190 -11.63 -0.03 -34.48
CA ASP A 190 -12.08 -0.85 -33.34
C ASP A 190 -10.90 -1.37 -32.50
N ALA A 191 -9.81 -1.80 -33.15
CA ALA A 191 -8.60 -2.26 -32.47
C ALA A 191 -7.87 -1.12 -31.76
N LEU A 192 -7.82 0.07 -32.38
CA LEU A 192 -7.29 1.28 -31.77
C LEU A 192 -8.11 1.67 -30.52
N GLY A 193 -9.43 1.69 -30.63
CA GLY A 193 -10.32 1.94 -29.48
C GLY A 193 -10.09 0.93 -28.34
N ALA A 194 -9.96 -0.35 -28.66
CA ALA A 194 -9.63 -1.39 -27.68
C ALA A 194 -8.26 -1.17 -27.02
N LEU A 195 -7.22 -0.79 -27.78
CA LEU A 195 -5.89 -0.50 -27.24
C LEU A 195 -5.92 0.70 -26.29
N LEU A 196 -6.64 1.77 -26.63
CA LEU A 196 -6.79 2.95 -25.78
C LEU A 196 -7.50 2.59 -24.46
N ASN A 197 -8.57 1.81 -24.55
CA ASN A 197 -9.32 1.34 -23.37
C ASN A 197 -8.46 0.45 -22.46
N VAL A 198 -7.70 -0.49 -23.01
CA VAL A 198 -6.82 -1.39 -22.23
C VAL A 198 -5.63 -0.63 -21.63
N ALA A 199 -5.19 0.46 -22.27
CA ALA A 199 -4.03 1.21 -21.84
C ALA A 199 -4.28 2.11 -20.63
N GLU A 200 -5.50 2.63 -20.46
CA GLU A 200 -5.90 3.55 -19.38
C GLU A 200 -4.88 4.68 -19.11
N GLY A 201 -4.30 5.26 -20.16
CA GLY A 201 -3.31 6.35 -20.04
C GLY A 201 -1.85 5.91 -19.84
N ASP A 202 -1.54 4.61 -19.85
CA ASP A 202 -0.17 4.06 -19.78
C ASP A 202 0.37 3.74 -21.19
N ALA A 203 1.40 4.48 -21.63
CA ALA A 203 2.02 4.26 -22.95
C ALA A 203 2.83 2.97 -23.05
N ARG A 204 3.48 2.52 -21.96
CA ARG A 204 4.28 1.28 -21.96
C ARG A 204 3.35 0.08 -22.13
N SER A 205 2.26 0.10 -21.38
CA SER A 205 1.10 -0.77 -21.48
C SER A 205 0.57 -0.84 -22.91
N ALA A 206 0.22 0.31 -23.50
CA ALA A 206 -0.30 0.40 -24.87
C ALA A 206 0.65 -0.21 -25.91
N LEU A 207 1.95 0.14 -25.84
CA LEU A 207 2.97 -0.34 -26.79
C LEU A 207 3.22 -1.85 -26.67
N ASN A 208 3.22 -2.39 -25.45
CA ASN A 208 3.37 -3.83 -25.26
C ASN A 208 2.16 -4.61 -25.80
N THR A 209 0.93 -4.11 -25.57
CA THR A 209 -0.28 -4.73 -26.11
C THR A 209 -0.28 -4.66 -27.63
N LEU A 210 0.11 -3.53 -28.23
CA LEU A 210 0.24 -3.38 -29.68
C LEU A 210 1.24 -4.38 -30.28
N GLU A 211 2.42 -4.54 -29.66
CA GLU A 211 3.45 -5.48 -30.12
C GLU A 211 2.95 -6.94 -30.08
N LEU A 212 2.20 -7.30 -29.03
CA LEU A 212 1.63 -8.64 -28.91
C LEU A 212 0.45 -8.86 -29.87
N ALA A 213 -0.43 -7.88 -30.03
CA ALA A 213 -1.53 -7.93 -31.01
C ALA A 213 -1.00 -8.06 -32.44
N ALA A 214 0.08 -7.34 -32.79
CA ALA A 214 0.76 -7.51 -34.07
C ALA A 214 1.32 -8.93 -34.27
N THR A 215 1.76 -9.59 -33.19
CA THR A 215 2.22 -10.99 -33.23
C THR A 215 1.06 -11.94 -33.51
N PHE A 216 -0.11 -11.71 -32.93
CA PHE A 216 -1.32 -12.50 -33.21
C PHE A 216 -1.83 -12.29 -34.65
N ALA A 217 -1.88 -11.05 -35.13
CA ALA A 217 -2.22 -10.76 -36.52
C ALA A 217 -1.27 -11.47 -37.49
N ALA A 218 0.04 -11.42 -37.24
CA ALA A 218 1.04 -12.11 -38.04
C ALA A 218 0.88 -13.64 -38.01
N ALA A 219 0.50 -14.22 -36.87
CA ALA A 219 0.22 -15.65 -36.75
C ALA A 219 -0.99 -16.09 -37.59
N ARG A 220 -1.96 -15.18 -37.82
CA ARG A 220 -3.07 -15.37 -38.76
C ARG A 220 -2.67 -15.14 -40.23
N GLY A 221 -1.43 -14.74 -40.50
CA GLY A 221 -0.97 -14.35 -41.84
C GLY A 221 -1.47 -12.98 -42.30
N SER A 222 -1.94 -12.14 -41.37
CA SER A 222 -2.43 -10.79 -41.63
C SER A 222 -1.41 -9.75 -41.18
N THR A 223 -1.33 -8.63 -41.91
CA THR A 223 -0.64 -7.42 -41.44
C THR A 223 -1.58 -6.44 -40.76
N THR A 224 -2.88 -6.71 -40.79
CA THR A 224 -3.94 -5.91 -40.19
C THR A 224 -4.26 -6.45 -38.79
N ILE A 225 -4.14 -5.57 -37.80
CA ILE A 225 -4.45 -5.80 -36.40
C ILE A 225 -5.92 -5.46 -36.18
N GLU A 226 -6.69 -6.46 -35.78
CA GLU A 226 -8.14 -6.36 -35.55
C GLU A 226 -8.45 -6.47 -34.05
N HIS A 227 -9.68 -6.12 -33.67
CA HIS A 227 -10.13 -6.16 -32.28
C HIS A 227 -9.84 -7.50 -31.56
N PRO A 228 -10.06 -8.68 -32.16
CA PRO A 228 -9.77 -9.97 -31.52
C PRO A 228 -8.28 -10.17 -31.19
N ASP A 229 -7.37 -9.59 -31.97
CA ASP A 229 -5.92 -9.69 -31.70
C ASP A 229 -5.55 -8.89 -30.44
N VAL A 230 -6.23 -7.76 -30.22
CA VAL A 230 -6.05 -6.91 -29.03
C VAL A 230 -6.67 -7.56 -27.80
N GLU A 231 -7.85 -8.19 -27.93
CA GLU A 231 -8.48 -8.93 -26.84
C GLU A 231 -7.60 -10.08 -26.35
N GLU A 232 -7.06 -10.89 -27.26
CA GLU A 232 -6.17 -12.00 -26.91
C GLU A 232 -4.88 -11.47 -26.24
N ALA A 233 -4.33 -10.36 -26.74
CA ALA A 233 -3.18 -9.69 -26.13
C ALA A 233 -3.47 -9.15 -24.72
N ALA A 234 -4.68 -8.64 -24.49
CA ALA A 234 -5.11 -8.13 -23.20
C ALA A 234 -5.39 -9.27 -22.19
N GLN A 235 -5.97 -10.40 -22.62
CA GLN A 235 -6.26 -11.54 -21.75
C GLN A 235 -4.98 -12.18 -21.18
N GLN A 236 -3.91 -12.29 -21.97
CA GLN A 236 -2.60 -12.73 -21.46
C GLN A 236 -2.02 -11.80 -20.39
N ARG A 237 -2.48 -10.53 -20.32
CA ARG A 237 -2.01 -9.55 -19.36
C ARG A 237 -2.79 -9.52 -18.05
N VAL A 238 -4.09 -9.86 -18.05
CA VAL A 238 -4.86 -9.99 -16.80
C VAL A 238 -4.19 -11.01 -15.85
N ILE A 239 -3.56 -12.04 -16.43
CA ILE A 239 -2.76 -13.04 -15.71
C ILE A 239 -1.46 -12.45 -15.08
N ARG A 240 -1.01 -11.26 -15.52
CA ARG A 240 0.21 -10.55 -15.05
C ARG A 240 -0.11 -9.24 -14.30
N TYR A 241 -1.21 -9.22 -13.56
CA TYR A 241 -1.65 -8.07 -12.77
C TYR A 241 -0.56 -7.54 -11.80
N ASP A 242 -0.55 -6.21 -11.68
CA ASP A 242 0.46 -5.42 -10.96
C ASP A 242 0.21 -5.46 -9.44
N LYS A 243 1.02 -6.28 -8.76
CA LYS A 243 1.06 -6.36 -7.28
C LYS A 243 1.61 -5.11 -6.58
N ALA A 244 2.02 -4.07 -7.32
CA ALA A 244 2.83 -2.96 -6.78
C ALA A 244 2.25 -1.54 -6.97
N GLY A 245 0.98 -1.38 -7.40
CA GLY A 245 0.39 -0.06 -7.68
C GLY A 245 -0.86 0.34 -6.87
N ASP A 246 -1.28 1.61 -6.99
CA ASP A 246 -2.48 2.19 -6.37
C ASP A 246 -3.78 1.40 -6.61
N ALA A 247 -3.90 0.73 -7.76
CA ALA A 247 -5.04 -0.09 -8.12
C ALA A 247 -5.24 -1.28 -7.16
N HIS A 248 -4.14 -1.86 -6.66
CA HIS A 248 -4.18 -2.91 -5.64
C HIS A 248 -4.79 -2.35 -4.35
N TYR A 249 -4.26 -1.25 -3.81
CA TYR A 249 -4.77 -0.65 -2.57
C TYR A 249 -6.22 -0.19 -2.70
N ASN A 250 -6.60 0.39 -3.84
CA ASN A 250 -7.98 0.79 -4.10
C ASN A 250 -8.93 -0.41 -4.13
N THR A 251 -8.52 -1.53 -4.73
CA THR A 251 -9.33 -2.75 -4.78
C THR A 251 -9.46 -3.39 -3.39
N VAL A 252 -8.38 -3.46 -2.62
CA VAL A 252 -8.42 -3.93 -1.22
C VAL A 252 -9.30 -3.02 -0.37
N SER A 253 -9.20 -1.71 -0.57
CA SER A 253 -10.02 -0.74 0.15
C SER A 253 -11.51 -0.89 -0.19
N ALA A 254 -11.84 -1.10 -1.46
CA ALA A 254 -13.19 -1.36 -1.91
C ALA A 254 -13.72 -2.68 -1.31
N PHE A 255 -12.92 -3.75 -1.32
CA PHE A 255 -13.24 -5.03 -0.68
C PHE A 255 -13.62 -4.88 0.80
N ILE A 256 -12.78 -4.20 1.58
CA ILE A 256 -13.04 -3.96 3.01
C ILE A 256 -14.26 -3.08 3.22
N LYS A 257 -14.41 -2.00 2.42
CA LYS A 257 -15.56 -1.10 2.53
C LYS A 257 -16.88 -1.79 2.17
N SER A 258 -16.89 -2.68 1.18
CA SER A 258 -18.06 -3.48 0.82
C SER A 258 -18.46 -4.43 1.96
N MET A 259 -17.50 -5.14 2.55
CA MET A 259 -17.80 -5.97 3.74
C MET A 259 -18.31 -5.11 4.90
N ARG A 260 -17.69 -3.95 5.17
CA ARG A 260 -18.11 -3.00 6.22
C ARG A 260 -19.51 -2.46 5.98
N GLY A 261 -19.82 -2.14 4.72
CA GLY A 261 -21.13 -1.67 4.25
C GLY A 261 -22.18 -2.77 4.17
N SER A 262 -21.84 -4.01 4.54
CA SER A 262 -22.72 -5.18 4.50
C SER A 262 -23.27 -5.49 3.10
N ASP A 263 -22.42 -5.31 2.08
CA ASP A 263 -22.70 -5.65 0.69
C ASP A 263 -21.89 -6.90 0.28
N PRO A 264 -22.49 -8.10 0.38
CA PRO A 264 -21.79 -9.35 0.05
C PRO A 264 -21.48 -9.49 -1.43
N ASP A 265 -22.32 -8.94 -2.32
CA ASP A 265 -22.14 -9.02 -3.76
C ASP A 265 -20.90 -8.22 -4.20
N ALA A 266 -20.81 -6.96 -3.76
CA ALA A 266 -19.65 -6.12 -4.03
C ALA A 266 -18.38 -6.68 -3.38
N ALA A 267 -18.47 -7.22 -2.16
CA ALA A 267 -17.33 -7.81 -1.47
C ALA A 267 -16.79 -9.04 -2.22
N VAL A 268 -17.65 -9.94 -2.69
CA VAL A 268 -17.23 -11.10 -3.50
C VAL A 268 -16.64 -10.64 -4.84
N TYR A 269 -17.24 -9.65 -5.50
CA TYR A 269 -16.71 -9.09 -6.74
C TYR A 269 -15.27 -8.57 -6.58
N TYR A 270 -15.01 -7.76 -5.54
CA TYR A 270 -13.66 -7.24 -5.32
C TYR A 270 -12.68 -8.32 -4.87
N MET A 271 -13.13 -9.35 -4.16
CA MET A 271 -12.29 -10.52 -3.87
C MET A 271 -11.87 -11.23 -5.17
N VAL A 272 -12.81 -11.54 -6.05
CA VAL A 272 -12.53 -12.19 -7.34
C VAL A 272 -11.59 -11.31 -8.17
N ARG A 273 -11.82 -10.00 -8.22
CA ARG A 273 -10.93 -9.05 -8.90
C ARG A 273 -9.49 -9.11 -8.39
N MET A 274 -9.28 -9.26 -7.08
CA MET A 274 -7.95 -9.44 -6.51
C MET A 274 -7.34 -10.79 -6.91
N LEU A 275 -8.11 -11.88 -6.84
CA LEU A 275 -7.63 -13.23 -7.14
C LEU A 275 -7.27 -13.41 -8.63
N GLU A 276 -8.14 -12.97 -9.53
CA GLU A 276 -7.88 -12.93 -10.98
C GLU A 276 -6.76 -11.94 -11.29
N GLY A 277 -6.63 -10.89 -10.48
CA GLY A 277 -5.47 -10.00 -10.43
C GLY A 277 -4.23 -10.62 -9.78
N GLY A 278 -4.14 -11.94 -9.64
CA GLY A 278 -2.94 -12.63 -9.15
C GLY A 278 -2.55 -12.32 -7.70
N GLU A 279 -3.40 -11.63 -6.92
CA GLU A 279 -3.16 -11.32 -5.51
C GLU A 279 -2.87 -12.60 -4.72
N ASP A 280 -1.99 -12.51 -3.72
CA ASP A 280 -1.78 -13.65 -2.82
C ASP A 280 -3.10 -13.97 -2.08
N PRO A 281 -3.71 -15.17 -2.23
CA PRO A 281 -4.95 -15.47 -1.52
C PRO A 281 -4.77 -15.41 0.00
N LEU A 282 -3.57 -15.70 0.51
CA LEU A 282 -3.28 -15.54 1.94
C LEU A 282 -3.28 -14.07 2.37
N PHE A 283 -3.00 -13.12 1.46
CA PHE A 283 -3.15 -11.70 1.74
C PHE A 283 -4.62 -11.33 1.94
N VAL A 284 -5.50 -11.78 1.05
CA VAL A 284 -6.96 -11.56 1.16
C VAL A 284 -7.50 -12.16 2.47
N LEU A 285 -7.10 -13.40 2.79
CA LEU A 285 -7.47 -14.07 4.04
C LEU A 285 -6.97 -13.33 5.28
N ARG A 286 -5.74 -12.78 5.26
CA ARG A 286 -5.24 -11.92 6.36
C ARG A 286 -6.14 -10.70 6.55
N ARG A 287 -6.62 -10.07 5.47
CA ARG A 287 -7.55 -8.93 5.53
C ARG A 287 -8.90 -9.31 6.13
N MET A 288 -9.42 -10.50 5.84
CA MET A 288 -10.64 -11.05 6.46
C MET A 288 -10.48 -11.27 7.97
N VAL A 289 -9.34 -11.82 8.41
CA VAL A 289 -9.07 -12.05 9.84
C VAL A 289 -9.00 -10.72 10.62
N ILE A 290 -8.36 -9.70 10.03
CA ILE A 290 -8.35 -8.34 10.59
C ILE A 290 -9.77 -7.79 10.67
N PHE A 291 -10.52 -7.88 9.57
CA PHE A 291 -11.91 -7.40 9.49
C PHE A 291 -12.81 -8.03 10.55
N ALA A 292 -12.68 -9.34 10.78
CA ALA A 292 -13.46 -10.06 11.79
C ALA A 292 -13.28 -9.49 13.21
N SER A 293 -12.09 -8.96 13.53
CA SER A 293 -11.82 -8.34 14.84
C SER A 293 -12.07 -6.83 14.87
N GLU A 294 -11.83 -6.14 13.75
CA GLU A 294 -11.90 -4.68 13.63
C GLU A 294 -13.33 -4.17 13.42
N ASP A 295 -14.11 -4.84 12.58
CA ASP A 295 -15.39 -4.36 12.06
C ASP A 295 -16.59 -5.19 12.51
N ILE A 296 -16.36 -6.41 13.03
CA ILE A 296 -17.40 -7.29 13.62
C ILE A 296 -17.20 -7.40 15.13
N GLY A 297 -15.99 -7.78 15.55
CA GLY A 297 -15.60 -7.82 16.96
C GLY A 297 -16.57 -8.66 17.80
N ASN A 298 -17.08 -8.05 18.88
CA ASN A 298 -18.00 -8.73 19.81
C ASN A 298 -19.47 -8.68 19.38
N ALA A 299 -19.79 -8.10 18.22
CA ALA A 299 -21.11 -8.26 17.61
C ALA A 299 -21.34 -9.70 17.14
N ASP A 300 -20.28 -10.35 16.68
CA ASP A 300 -20.26 -11.79 16.44
C ASP A 300 -18.83 -12.34 16.62
N PRO A 301 -18.48 -12.83 17.83
CA PRO A 301 -17.17 -13.40 18.08
C PRO A 301 -16.83 -14.61 17.21
N GLY A 302 -17.83 -15.29 16.64
CA GLY A 302 -17.65 -16.43 15.75
C GLY A 302 -17.01 -16.06 14.42
N ALA A 303 -17.14 -14.80 13.97
CA ALA A 303 -16.58 -14.29 12.72
C ALA A 303 -15.06 -14.49 12.62
N LEU A 304 -14.33 -14.36 13.73
CA LEU A 304 -12.88 -14.58 13.75
C LEU A 304 -12.54 -16.04 13.43
N ARG A 305 -13.34 -16.98 13.94
CA ARG A 305 -13.16 -18.41 13.65
C ARG A 305 -13.51 -18.72 12.21
N VAL A 306 -14.60 -18.18 11.67
CA VAL A 306 -14.95 -18.33 10.24
C VAL A 306 -13.79 -17.88 9.34
N ALA A 307 -13.18 -16.72 9.61
CA ALA A 307 -12.06 -16.22 8.83
C ALA A 307 -10.79 -17.08 8.97
N LEU A 308 -10.49 -17.58 10.17
CA LEU A 308 -9.35 -18.47 10.42
C LEU A 308 -9.53 -19.84 9.78
N ASP A 309 -10.70 -20.43 9.91
CA ASP A 309 -11.05 -21.74 9.34
C ASP A 309 -11.00 -21.67 7.80
N ALA A 310 -11.43 -20.56 7.20
CA ALA A 310 -11.27 -20.34 5.76
C ALA A 310 -9.79 -20.25 5.35
N ALA A 311 -8.94 -19.63 6.18
CA ALA A 311 -7.51 -19.55 5.92
C ALA A 311 -6.82 -20.91 6.05
N GLU A 312 -7.23 -21.73 7.02
CA GLU A 312 -6.74 -23.10 7.20
C GLU A 312 -7.22 -24.02 6.07
N ALA A 313 -8.50 -23.97 5.73
CA ALA A 313 -9.07 -24.70 4.60
C ALA A 313 -8.36 -24.35 3.28
N PHE A 314 -8.07 -23.05 3.04
CA PHE A 314 -7.28 -22.63 1.89
C PHE A 314 -5.86 -23.21 1.92
N ARG A 315 -5.17 -23.17 3.07
CA ARG A 315 -3.81 -23.75 3.18
C ARG A 315 -3.80 -25.25 2.92
N PHE A 316 -4.88 -25.95 3.29
CA PHE A 316 -5.02 -27.38 3.07
C PHE A 316 -5.30 -27.73 1.61
N MET A 317 -6.20 -27.00 0.95
CA MET A 317 -6.66 -27.33 -0.42
C MET A 317 -5.86 -26.63 -1.53
N GLY A 318 -5.41 -25.40 -1.32
CA GLY A 318 -4.82 -24.56 -2.36
C GLY A 318 -5.84 -24.11 -3.42
N MET A 319 -5.36 -23.51 -4.52
CA MET A 319 -6.18 -23.16 -5.68
C MET A 319 -6.29 -24.36 -6.63
N PRO A 320 -7.41 -24.52 -7.37
CA PRO A 320 -8.56 -23.61 -7.45
C PRO A 320 -9.63 -23.77 -6.34
N GLU A 321 -9.71 -24.90 -5.64
CA GLU A 321 -10.80 -25.20 -4.70
C GLU A 321 -10.85 -24.27 -3.49
N GLY A 322 -9.72 -23.67 -3.12
CA GLY A 322 -9.57 -22.73 -2.01
C GLY A 322 -10.42 -21.46 -2.15
N VAL A 323 -10.92 -21.13 -3.34
CA VAL A 323 -11.86 -20.01 -3.51
C VAL A 323 -13.20 -20.23 -2.82
N LEU A 324 -13.62 -21.49 -2.63
CA LEU A 324 -14.91 -21.83 -2.01
C LEU A 324 -14.97 -21.42 -0.53
N PRO A 325 -14.05 -21.85 0.35
CA PRO A 325 -14.05 -21.40 1.74
C PRO A 325 -13.78 -19.90 1.86
N MET A 326 -13.00 -19.31 0.96
CA MET A 326 -12.79 -17.85 0.92
C MET A 326 -14.10 -17.12 0.63
N THR A 327 -14.83 -17.53 -0.40
CA THR A 327 -16.12 -16.93 -0.78
C THR A 327 -17.14 -17.05 0.36
N GLN A 328 -17.22 -18.23 0.98
CA GLN A 328 -18.08 -18.47 2.14
C GLN A 328 -17.76 -17.50 3.29
N ALA A 329 -16.48 -17.29 3.59
CA ALA A 329 -16.06 -16.35 4.62
C ALA A 329 -16.38 -14.89 4.24
N VAL A 330 -16.17 -14.45 2.99
CA VAL A 330 -16.57 -13.09 2.56
C VAL A 330 -18.04 -12.85 2.85
N ILE A 331 -18.90 -13.76 2.39
CA ILE A 331 -20.36 -13.63 2.51
C ILE A 331 -20.75 -13.55 3.99
N TYR A 332 -20.18 -14.43 4.81
CA TYR A 332 -20.40 -14.42 6.25
C TYR A 332 -20.02 -13.07 6.87
N LEU A 333 -18.80 -12.60 6.61
CA LEU A 333 -18.27 -11.36 7.20
C LEU A 333 -19.04 -10.12 6.72
N ALA A 334 -19.46 -10.09 5.46
CA ALA A 334 -20.31 -9.03 4.91
C ALA A 334 -21.69 -9.03 5.59
N CYS A 335 -22.30 -10.19 5.86
CA CYS A 335 -23.61 -10.28 6.48
C CYS A 335 -23.60 -10.18 8.02
N ALA A 336 -22.46 -10.39 8.68
CA ALA A 336 -22.36 -10.36 10.13
C ALA A 336 -22.69 -8.98 10.73
N PRO A 337 -23.21 -8.91 11.97
CA PRO A 337 -23.44 -7.63 12.65
C PRO A 337 -22.09 -6.91 12.87
N LYS A 338 -22.08 -5.58 12.74
CA LYS A 338 -20.84 -4.79 12.72
C LYS A 338 -20.58 -4.08 14.05
N SER A 339 -19.45 -4.33 14.70
CA SER A 339 -19.00 -3.50 15.82
C SER A 339 -17.50 -3.23 15.70
N ASN A 340 -17.14 -1.94 15.82
CA ASN A 340 -15.76 -1.50 15.90
C ASN A 340 -15.30 -1.21 17.34
N SER A 341 -16.03 -1.68 18.35
CA SER A 341 -15.75 -1.38 19.75
C SER A 341 -14.37 -1.88 20.19
N ALA A 342 -13.89 -3.01 19.66
CA ALA A 342 -12.54 -3.51 19.95
C ALA A 342 -11.46 -2.53 19.48
N LEU A 343 -11.58 -2.01 18.25
CA LEU A 343 -10.68 -1.02 17.68
C LEU A 343 -10.72 0.29 18.48
N THR A 344 -11.92 0.82 18.72
CA THR A 344 -12.09 2.12 19.40
C THR A 344 -11.67 2.06 20.86
N THR A 345 -11.91 0.93 21.55
CA THR A 345 -11.43 0.69 22.92
C THR A 345 -9.91 0.72 23.00
N TYR A 346 -9.23 0.00 22.10
CA TYR A 346 -7.77 -0.01 22.05
C TYR A 346 -7.22 1.39 21.77
N ALA A 347 -7.80 2.10 20.80
CA ALA A 347 -7.40 3.46 20.46
C ALA A 347 -7.57 4.43 21.64
N ALA A 348 -8.69 4.34 22.37
CA ALA A 348 -8.96 5.17 23.55
C ALA A 348 -7.97 4.88 24.70
N ALA A 349 -7.73 3.60 25.02
CA ALA A 349 -6.79 3.20 26.07
C ALA A 349 -5.35 3.61 25.71
N ARG A 350 -4.93 3.41 24.45
CA ARG A 350 -3.61 3.84 23.97
C ARG A 350 -3.43 5.35 24.05
N LYS A 351 -4.46 6.12 23.69
CA LYS A 351 -4.46 7.58 23.82
C LYS A 351 -4.31 7.99 25.29
N ALA A 352 -5.07 7.37 26.20
CA ALA A 352 -4.95 7.67 27.63
C ALA A 352 -3.52 7.41 28.13
N LEU A 353 -2.93 6.26 27.80
CA LEU A 353 -1.55 5.92 28.17
C LEU A 353 -0.51 6.93 27.65
N GLN A 354 -0.69 7.40 26.41
CA GLN A 354 0.21 8.41 25.82
C GLN A 354 0.13 9.76 26.55
N HIS A 355 -1.01 10.11 27.14
CA HIS A 355 -1.18 11.36 27.89
C HIS A 355 -0.78 11.23 29.36
N SER A 356 -1.15 10.12 30.01
CA SER A 356 -0.88 9.91 31.44
C SER A 356 0.53 9.41 31.73
N GLY A 357 1.22 8.84 30.73
CA GLY A 357 2.45 8.10 30.95
C GLY A 357 2.21 6.81 31.75
N ASN A 358 3.30 6.24 32.30
CA ASN A 358 3.27 4.98 33.04
C ASN A 358 2.88 5.21 34.52
N LEU A 359 1.59 5.42 34.77
CA LEU A 359 1.05 5.58 36.12
C LEU A 359 1.35 4.34 37.00
N PRO A 360 1.57 4.53 38.31
CA PRO A 360 1.79 3.41 39.22
C PRO A 360 0.55 2.52 39.31
N LEU A 361 0.77 1.21 39.40
CA LEU A 361 -0.31 0.25 39.59
C LEU A 361 -0.94 0.39 40.99
N PRO A 362 -2.27 0.28 41.11
CA PRO A 362 -2.93 0.26 42.42
C PRO A 362 -2.38 -0.84 43.33
N LYS A 363 -2.09 -0.50 44.60
CA LYS A 363 -1.43 -1.42 45.54
C LYS A 363 -2.19 -2.72 45.76
N HIS A 364 -3.53 -2.68 45.74
CA HIS A 364 -4.37 -3.85 45.90
C HIS A 364 -4.33 -4.80 44.71
N LEU A 365 -3.82 -4.39 43.55
CA LEU A 365 -3.63 -5.25 42.37
C LEU A 365 -2.18 -5.79 42.26
N LEU A 366 -1.26 -5.29 43.08
CA LEU A 366 0.12 -5.76 43.08
C LEU A 366 0.22 -7.18 43.66
N ASN A 367 1.12 -7.98 43.09
CA ASN A 367 1.47 -9.27 43.66
C ASN A 367 2.36 -9.11 44.91
N ALA A 368 2.20 -10.00 45.89
CA ALA A 368 2.94 -9.99 47.15
C ALA A 368 3.51 -11.37 47.53
N PRO A 369 4.38 -11.98 46.70
CA PRO A 369 4.91 -13.32 46.93
C PRO A 369 5.95 -13.40 48.06
N THR A 370 6.52 -12.27 48.49
CA THR A 370 7.53 -12.22 49.56
C THR A 370 7.00 -11.48 50.80
N LYS A 371 7.54 -11.80 51.98
CA LYS A 371 7.20 -11.11 53.24
C LYS A 371 7.45 -9.61 53.17
N LEU A 372 8.51 -9.19 52.48
CA LEU A 372 8.82 -7.78 52.28
C LEU A 372 7.73 -7.07 51.47
N MET A 373 7.27 -7.67 50.37
CA MET A 373 6.20 -7.09 49.53
C MET A 373 4.86 -7.01 50.27
N ALA A 374 4.53 -8.03 51.06
CA ALA A 374 3.34 -8.01 51.92
C ALA A 374 3.41 -6.89 52.98
N ASN A 375 4.58 -6.70 53.60
CA ASN A 375 4.82 -5.62 54.57
C ASN A 375 4.73 -4.21 53.95
N LEU A 376 5.09 -4.08 52.66
CA LEU A 376 4.92 -2.84 51.88
C LEU A 376 3.45 -2.59 51.45
N GLY A 377 2.54 -3.50 51.80
CA GLY A 377 1.11 -3.38 51.54
C GLY A 377 0.70 -3.80 50.13
N HIS A 378 1.53 -4.52 49.39
CA HIS A 378 1.15 -5.08 48.08
C HIS A 378 0.05 -6.13 48.26
N GLY A 379 -0.94 -6.12 47.38
CA GLY A 379 -2.09 -7.03 47.40
C GLY A 379 -3.03 -6.83 48.59
N ARG A 380 -2.70 -5.94 49.54
CA ARG A 380 -3.54 -5.65 50.70
C ARG A 380 -4.80 -4.93 50.22
N GLY A 381 -5.97 -5.44 50.62
CA GLY A 381 -7.26 -4.89 50.21
C GLY A 381 -7.77 -5.45 48.88
N TYR A 382 -7.08 -6.40 48.24
CA TYR A 382 -7.59 -7.07 47.05
C TYR A 382 -8.90 -7.81 47.36
N LYS A 383 -9.96 -7.45 46.63
CA LYS A 383 -11.26 -8.12 46.72
C LYS A 383 -11.36 -9.15 45.60
N TYR A 384 -11.30 -10.43 45.97
CA TYR A 384 -11.37 -11.54 45.01
C TYR A 384 -12.79 -11.70 44.47
N PRO A 385 -13.06 -11.47 43.17
CA PRO A 385 -14.43 -11.35 42.65
C PRO A 385 -15.33 -12.58 42.89
N HIS A 386 -14.78 -13.80 42.89
CA HIS A 386 -15.54 -15.03 43.14
C HIS A 386 -16.12 -15.14 44.55
N ASN A 387 -15.64 -14.32 45.49
CA ASN A 387 -16.19 -14.26 46.85
C ASN A 387 -17.36 -13.27 46.97
N PHE A 388 -17.74 -12.61 45.87
CA PHE A 388 -18.82 -11.63 45.83
C PHE A 388 -19.96 -12.11 44.92
N SER A 389 -21.17 -11.65 45.23
CA SER A 389 -22.38 -12.03 44.48
C SER A 389 -22.23 -11.76 42.97
N GLY A 390 -22.54 -12.77 42.16
CA GLY A 390 -22.44 -12.69 40.70
C GLY A 390 -21.01 -12.54 40.17
N ASN A 391 -20.00 -12.95 40.95
CA ASN A 391 -18.57 -12.87 40.63
C ASN A 391 -18.09 -11.45 40.33
N TYR A 392 -18.65 -10.43 41.00
CA TYR A 392 -18.38 -9.01 40.73
C TYR A 392 -18.30 -8.18 42.01
N VAL A 393 -17.29 -7.31 42.09
CA VAL A 393 -17.08 -6.42 43.23
C VAL A 393 -17.61 -5.03 42.92
N ALA A 394 -18.77 -4.68 43.47
CA ALA A 394 -19.40 -3.39 43.21
C ALA A 394 -18.55 -2.22 43.75
N GLY A 395 -18.38 -1.18 42.94
CA GLY A 395 -17.61 0.03 43.29
C GLY A 395 -16.09 -0.15 43.29
N GLU A 396 -15.57 -1.32 42.91
CA GLU A 396 -14.14 -1.55 42.79
C GLU A 396 -13.60 -0.94 41.48
N SER A 397 -12.48 -0.20 41.55
CA SER A 397 -11.78 0.29 40.36
C SER A 397 -10.48 -0.49 40.16
N TYR A 398 -10.25 -0.89 38.91
CA TYR A 398 -9.04 -1.59 38.50
C TYR A 398 -8.04 -0.68 37.76
N LEU A 399 -8.45 0.54 37.42
CA LEU A 399 -7.58 1.55 36.82
C LEU A 399 -6.74 2.28 37.89
N PRO A 400 -5.57 2.84 37.53
CA PRO A 400 -4.83 3.79 38.36
C PRO A 400 -5.73 4.92 38.88
N GLU A 401 -5.38 5.50 40.03
CA GLU A 401 -6.16 6.55 40.70
C GLU A 401 -6.55 7.69 39.74
N ASP A 402 -5.62 8.18 38.94
CA ASP A 402 -5.84 9.29 37.99
C ASP A 402 -6.74 8.92 36.79
N LEU A 403 -6.98 7.62 36.57
CA LEU A 403 -7.82 7.11 35.48
C LEU A 403 -9.14 6.52 36.00
N GLN A 404 -9.41 6.59 37.30
CA GLN A 404 -10.66 6.04 37.86
C GLN A 404 -11.88 6.72 37.23
N GLY A 405 -12.90 5.92 36.93
CA GLY A 405 -14.14 6.38 36.27
C GLY A 405 -14.04 6.55 34.76
N GLN A 406 -12.86 6.49 34.15
CA GLN A 406 -12.74 6.49 32.69
C GLN A 406 -13.29 5.20 32.09
N ARG A 407 -13.97 5.34 30.94
CA ARG A 407 -14.53 4.22 30.18
C ARG A 407 -13.94 4.19 28.78
N PHE A 408 -13.11 3.17 28.52
CA PHE A 408 -12.54 2.94 27.20
C PHE A 408 -13.43 2.06 26.32
N TYR A 409 -14.04 1.03 26.91
CA TYR A 409 -14.94 0.12 26.20
C TYR A 409 -16.37 0.65 26.25
N GLN A 410 -16.92 0.90 25.07
CA GLN A 410 -18.29 1.33 24.85
C GLN A 410 -18.95 0.32 23.90
N PRO A 411 -19.67 -0.68 24.41
CA PRO A 411 -20.30 -1.69 23.57
C PRO A 411 -21.39 -1.08 22.69
N GLY A 412 -21.48 -1.53 21.44
CA GLY A 412 -22.65 -1.29 20.60
C GLY A 412 -23.88 -2.04 21.11
N ASP A 413 -25.07 -1.63 20.64
CA ASP A 413 -26.34 -2.32 20.96
C ASP A 413 -26.49 -3.66 20.25
N ASN A 414 -25.69 -3.89 19.22
CA ASN A 414 -25.62 -5.12 18.46
C ASN A 414 -24.57 -6.11 18.99
N GLU A 415 -23.90 -5.81 20.11
CA GLU A 415 -22.96 -6.75 20.73
C GLU A 415 -23.68 -7.85 21.52
N VAL A 416 -23.29 -9.09 21.25
CA VAL A 416 -23.91 -10.28 21.85
C VAL A 416 -23.22 -10.73 23.13
N ILE A 417 -22.05 -10.15 23.46
CA ILE A 417 -21.34 -10.50 24.69
C ILE A 417 -22.02 -9.85 25.90
N PRO A 418 -22.10 -10.56 27.05
CA PRO A 418 -22.68 -9.99 28.26
C PRO A 418 -21.95 -8.71 28.71
N ARG A 419 -22.71 -7.65 28.94
CA ARG A 419 -22.17 -6.40 29.50
C ARG A 419 -21.85 -6.65 30.99
N PRO A 420 -20.63 -6.34 31.47
CA PRO A 420 -20.33 -6.40 32.90
C PRO A 420 -21.22 -5.41 33.66
N PRO A 421 -21.55 -5.65 34.94
CA PRO A 421 -22.50 -4.83 35.69
C PRO A 421 -22.18 -3.33 35.67
N GLY A 422 -20.91 -2.92 35.73
CA GLY A 422 -20.54 -1.50 35.64
C GLY A 422 -20.82 -0.82 34.28
N LEU A 423 -21.17 -1.60 33.26
CA LEU A 423 -21.60 -1.14 31.92
C LEU A 423 -23.11 -1.29 31.69
N ASP A 424 -23.86 -1.81 32.66
CA ASP A 424 -25.33 -1.94 32.64
C ASP A 424 -25.93 -1.42 33.97
N PRO A 425 -26.49 -0.19 33.99
CA PRO A 425 -27.02 0.44 35.21
C PRO A 425 -28.10 -0.39 35.91
N ASP A 426 -28.91 -1.14 35.16
CA ASP A 426 -30.00 -1.95 35.69
C ASP A 426 -29.47 -3.25 36.30
N ALA A 427 -28.43 -3.85 35.70
CA ALA A 427 -27.74 -4.99 36.28
C ALA A 427 -26.97 -4.63 37.55
N GLU A 428 -26.37 -3.42 37.62
CA GLU A 428 -25.70 -2.92 38.81
C GLU A 428 -26.69 -2.67 39.96
N ALA A 429 -27.84 -2.08 39.66
CA ALA A 429 -28.90 -1.82 40.64
C ALA A 429 -29.52 -3.11 41.21
N ARG A 430 -29.85 -4.08 40.35
CA ARG A 430 -30.41 -5.39 40.76
C ARG A 430 -29.47 -6.19 41.67
N ARG A 431 -28.15 -6.04 41.50
CA ARG A 431 -27.15 -6.78 42.29
C ARG A 431 -26.71 -6.06 43.56
N LYS A 432 -26.71 -4.72 43.60
CA LYS A 432 -26.52 -3.96 44.86
C LYS A 432 -27.60 -4.32 45.88
N ALA A 433 -28.81 -4.62 45.43
CA ALA A 433 -29.90 -5.10 46.29
C ALA A 433 -29.71 -6.53 46.84
N ALA A 434 -28.73 -7.30 46.34
CA ALA A 434 -28.54 -8.73 46.62
C ALA A 434 -27.26 -9.08 47.39
N GLN A 435 -26.58 -8.12 48.03
CA GLN A 435 -25.35 -8.39 48.79
C GLN A 435 -25.64 -8.98 50.19
N PRO A 436 -25.09 -10.15 50.55
CA PRO A 436 -24.90 -10.54 51.95
C PRO A 436 -23.59 -9.96 52.52
N GLU A 437 -23.55 -9.75 53.83
CA GLU A 437 -22.39 -9.24 54.56
C GLU A 437 -21.24 -10.26 54.61
N GLY A 438 -20.04 -9.83 54.20
CA GLY A 438 -18.76 -10.42 54.63
C GLY A 438 -17.98 -11.23 53.57
N PRO A 439 -16.69 -10.94 53.33
CA PRO A 439 -15.86 -11.75 52.44
C PRO A 439 -15.42 -13.06 53.11
N SER A 440 -15.60 -14.20 52.42
CA SER A 440 -14.88 -15.44 52.73
C SER A 440 -13.42 -15.34 52.23
N PRO A 441 -12.41 -15.89 52.92
CA PRO A 441 -11.01 -15.79 52.50
C PRO A 441 -10.69 -16.61 51.24
N ASN A 442 -9.83 -16.05 50.37
CA ASN A 442 -9.34 -16.68 49.14
C ASN A 442 -8.46 -17.92 49.46
N PRO A 443 -8.76 -19.13 48.92
CA PRO A 443 -8.02 -20.35 49.20
C PRO A 443 -6.55 -20.35 48.74
N TYR A 444 -6.16 -19.43 47.84
CA TYR A 444 -4.79 -19.31 47.33
C TYR A 444 -3.90 -18.33 48.12
N HIS A 445 -4.45 -17.62 49.10
CA HIS A 445 -3.70 -16.70 49.98
C HIS A 445 -3.44 -17.31 51.37
N LYS A 446 -3.07 -18.61 51.44
CA LYS A 446 -2.89 -19.32 52.73
C LYS A 446 -1.56 -19.08 53.46
N ASN A 447 -0.66 -18.21 52.98
CA ASN A 447 0.64 -17.98 53.63
C ASN A 447 0.88 -16.50 53.94
N ALA A 448 0.14 -15.94 54.90
CA ALA A 448 0.52 -14.71 55.59
C ALA A 448 -0.19 -14.61 56.95
N THR A 449 0.34 -15.33 57.94
CA THR A 449 0.32 -14.92 59.36
C THR A 449 1.68 -14.35 59.71
#